data_AF-A0A2T5PBZ8-F1
#
_entry.id   AF-A0A2T5PBZ8-F1
#
_cell.length_a   1.000
_cell.length_b   1.000
_cell.length_c   1.000
_cell.angle_alpha   90.00
_cell.angle_beta   90.00
_cell.angle_gamma   90.00
#
_symmetry.space_group_name_H-M   'P 1'
#
loop_
_entity.id
_entity.type
_entity.pdbx_description
1 polymer ?
#
loop_
_entity_poly.entity_id
_entity_poly.type
_entity_poly.pdbx_seq_one_letter_code
_entity_poly.pdbx_strand_id
1 'polypeptide(L)'
;MNQVAGKVNLLGLTQSGMEQFFESIGEKRFRAGQVMKWIHHFGVDDFDAMSNLGKALREKLKGCAEIRGPEVVSQDISTDGTRKWVVRVASGSCVETVYIPQGSRGTLCVSSQAGCALDCSFCSTGKQGFNSDLTAAEIIGQVWVANKSFGTIPAKVDRAITNVVMMGMGEPLLNFDNVVDSMQIMMDDLGYGISKRKVTLSTSGVAPMIDKLAEVTDVALALSLHAPNDELRNQLVPINKKYPLAVVLAACRRYIEGLGDKRYLTIEYTLLKDVNDLPEHAAQMVELLGDMPCKINLIPFNPFPHSGYERPSNNAIRRFQDLLHKAGHNVTVRTTRGDDIDAACGQLVGQVQDRTRRSERYIAIRDLDAEAAPARTANRS
;
A
#
# COMPACT_ATOMS: atom_id res chain seq x y z
N MET A 1 -29.31 9.33 29.91
CA MET A 1 -29.04 8.35 28.83
C MET A 1 -27.53 8.24 28.72
N ASN A 2 -26.93 7.22 29.35
CA ASN A 2 -25.48 7.03 29.34
C ASN A 2 -25.03 6.62 27.94
N GLN A 3 -24.14 7.39 27.32
CA GLN A 3 -23.33 6.93 26.20
C GLN A 3 -22.56 5.69 26.67
N VAL A 4 -22.83 4.53 26.07
CA VAL A 4 -21.97 3.37 26.20
C VAL A 4 -20.67 3.73 25.46
N ALA A 5 -19.61 4.03 26.20
CA ALA A 5 -18.29 4.17 25.62
C ALA A 5 -17.96 2.86 24.88
N GLY A 6 -17.71 2.94 23.56
CA GLY A 6 -17.41 1.78 22.74
C GLY A 6 -16.12 1.08 23.18
N LYS A 7 -16.01 -0.23 22.89
CA LYS A 7 -14.80 -1.01 23.16
C LYS A 7 -13.61 -0.44 22.38
N VAL A 8 -12.43 -0.48 22.98
CA VAL A 8 -11.17 -0.13 22.32
C VAL A 8 -10.68 -1.32 21.48
N ASN A 9 -10.50 -1.14 20.18
CA ASN A 9 -9.91 -2.16 19.32
C ASN A 9 -8.39 -2.16 19.48
N LEU A 10 -7.85 -3.22 20.08
CA LEU A 10 -6.43 -3.33 20.41
C LEU A 10 -5.54 -3.60 19.19
N LEU A 11 -6.12 -4.05 18.08
CA LEU A 11 -5.37 -4.50 16.90
C LEU A 11 -4.46 -3.41 16.31
N GLY A 12 -4.91 -2.15 16.35
CA GLY A 12 -4.21 -1.00 15.79
C GLY A 12 -3.38 -0.19 16.77
N LEU A 13 -3.26 -0.61 18.04
CA LEU A 13 -2.50 0.15 19.03
C LEU A 13 -1.01 -0.18 18.92
N THR A 14 -0.17 0.85 18.80
CA THR A 14 1.29 0.73 18.96
C THR A 14 1.64 0.23 20.35
N GLN A 15 2.88 -0.22 20.59
CA GLN A 15 3.28 -0.63 21.95
C GLN A 15 3.01 0.48 22.97
N SER A 16 3.34 1.73 22.66
CA SER A 16 3.07 2.87 23.53
C SER A 16 1.57 3.08 23.77
N GLY A 17 0.74 2.95 22.74
CA GLY A 17 -0.72 3.04 22.86
C GLY A 17 -1.32 1.90 23.69
N MET A 18 -0.80 0.69 23.54
CA MET A 18 -1.19 -0.47 24.32
C MET A 18 -0.81 -0.31 25.80
N GLU A 19 0.40 0.20 26.08
CA GLU A 19 0.84 0.51 27.46
C GLU A 19 -0.07 1.55 28.12
N GLN A 20 -0.39 2.64 27.41
CA GLN A 20 -1.32 3.68 27.88
C GLN A 20 -2.72 3.11 28.13
N PHE A 21 -3.22 2.23 27.26
CA PHE A 21 -4.49 1.55 27.45
C PHE A 21 -4.50 0.72 28.74
N PHE A 22 -3.48 -0.12 28.98
CA PHE A 22 -3.40 -0.90 30.22
C PHE A 22 -3.32 -0.01 31.47
N GLU A 23 -2.60 1.10 31.42
CA GLU A 23 -2.58 2.06 32.53
C GLU A 23 -3.94 2.70 32.79
N SER A 24 -4.66 3.09 31.73
CA SER A 24 -5.98 3.71 31.83
C SER A 24 -7.03 2.82 32.52
N ILE A 25 -6.86 1.50 32.42
CA ILE A 25 -7.74 0.54 33.09
C ILE A 25 -7.17 0.10 34.45
N GLY A 26 -6.05 0.66 34.93
CA GLY A 26 -5.44 0.34 36.22
C GLY A 26 -4.64 -0.97 36.24
N GLU A 27 -4.11 -1.40 35.08
CA GLU A 27 -3.22 -2.55 34.94
C GLU A 27 -1.78 -2.12 34.71
N LYS A 28 -0.83 -3.04 34.92
CA LYS A 28 0.61 -2.76 34.73
C LYS A 28 1.00 -2.75 33.25
N ARG A 29 1.84 -1.79 32.84
CA ARG A 29 2.33 -1.62 31.44
C ARG A 29 2.82 -2.90 30.79
N PHE A 30 3.54 -3.76 31.51
CA PHE A 30 4.12 -4.99 30.93
C PHE A 30 3.07 -5.97 30.35
N ARG A 31 1.79 -5.83 30.72
CA ARG A 31 0.69 -6.60 30.12
C ARG A 31 0.53 -6.31 28.62
N ALA A 32 0.90 -5.12 28.16
CA ALA A 32 0.89 -4.74 26.75
C ALA A 32 1.64 -5.75 25.88
N GLY A 33 2.90 -6.03 26.23
CA GLY A 33 3.71 -6.97 25.46
C GLY A 33 3.24 -8.41 25.53
N GLN A 34 2.47 -8.82 26.54
CA GLN A 34 1.83 -10.14 26.55
C GLN A 34 0.70 -10.21 25.53
N VAL A 35 -0.16 -9.19 25.50
CA VAL A 35 -1.32 -9.14 24.59
C VAL A 35 -0.91 -8.91 23.15
N MET A 36 0.04 -8.02 22.88
CA MET A 36 0.56 -7.82 21.52
C MET A 36 1.09 -9.11 20.89
N LYS A 37 1.83 -9.92 21.66
CA LYS A 37 2.31 -11.23 21.18
C LYS A 37 1.15 -12.14 20.80
N TRP A 38 0.10 -12.24 21.63
CA TRP A 38 -1.11 -13.03 21.31
C TRP A 38 -1.77 -12.55 20.02
N ILE A 39 -1.93 -11.24 19.86
CA ILE A 39 -2.57 -10.65 18.67
C ILE A 39 -1.71 -10.91 17.43
N HIS A 40 -0.45 -10.49 17.43
CA HIS A 40 0.35 -10.38 16.20
C HIS A 40 1.22 -11.61 15.90
N HIS A 41 1.79 -12.27 16.92
CA HIS A 41 2.57 -13.49 16.70
C HIS A 41 1.68 -14.71 16.49
N PHE A 42 0.57 -14.79 17.24
CA PHE A 42 -0.28 -15.97 17.28
C PHE A 42 -1.62 -15.80 16.56
N GLY A 43 -1.98 -14.58 16.12
CA GLY A 43 -3.21 -14.34 15.38
C GLY A 43 -4.49 -14.51 16.22
N VAL A 44 -4.36 -14.41 17.54
CA VAL A 44 -5.45 -14.64 18.50
C VAL A 44 -6.27 -13.37 18.68
N ASP A 45 -7.57 -13.51 18.48
CA ASP A 45 -8.61 -12.48 18.63
C ASP A 45 -9.52 -12.72 19.85
N ASP A 46 -9.29 -13.82 20.59
CA ASP A 46 -10.04 -14.19 21.80
C ASP A 46 -9.18 -14.05 23.06
N PHE A 47 -9.63 -13.23 24.01
CA PHE A 47 -8.95 -13.07 25.30
C PHE A 47 -8.92 -14.35 26.13
N ASP A 48 -9.87 -15.28 25.97
CA ASP A 48 -9.89 -16.53 26.74
C ASP A 48 -8.74 -17.47 26.36
N ALA A 49 -8.28 -17.41 25.11
CA ALA A 49 -7.14 -18.17 24.62
C ALA A 49 -5.79 -17.70 25.20
N MET A 50 -5.73 -16.50 25.81
CA MET A 50 -4.50 -15.92 26.33
C MET A 50 -4.11 -16.51 27.70
N SER A 51 -3.55 -17.73 27.67
CA SER A 51 -3.30 -18.56 28.86
C SER A 51 -2.41 -17.93 29.94
N ASN A 52 -1.54 -16.99 29.57
CA ASN A 52 -0.64 -16.27 30.47
C ASN A 52 -1.25 -15.01 31.12
N LEU A 53 -2.53 -14.72 30.86
CA LEU A 53 -3.29 -13.67 31.54
C LEU A 53 -4.16 -14.28 32.65
N GLY A 54 -4.29 -13.60 33.79
CA GLY A 54 -5.20 -14.02 34.86
C GLY A 54 -6.68 -13.86 34.46
N LYS A 55 -7.57 -14.69 35.01
CA LYS A 55 -9.01 -14.68 34.68
C LYS A 55 -9.65 -13.30 34.84
N ALA A 56 -9.35 -12.59 35.93
CA ALA A 56 -9.88 -11.25 36.18
C ALA A 56 -9.50 -10.24 35.09
N LEU A 57 -8.27 -10.34 34.55
CA LEU A 57 -7.82 -9.46 33.46
C LEU A 57 -8.53 -9.79 32.15
N ARG A 58 -8.72 -11.07 31.82
CA ARG A 58 -9.44 -11.46 30.59
C ARG A 58 -10.88 -10.94 30.62
N GLU A 59 -11.59 -11.10 31.72
CA GLU A 59 -12.96 -10.58 31.88
C GLU A 59 -13.02 -9.06 31.77
N LYS A 60 -12.07 -8.36 32.38
CA LYS A 60 -11.96 -6.90 32.27
C LYS A 60 -11.74 -6.45 30.82
N LEU A 61 -10.84 -7.12 30.09
CA LEU A 61 -10.58 -6.84 28.68
C LEU A 61 -11.83 -7.07 27.82
N LYS A 62 -12.58 -8.16 28.03
CA LYS A 62 -13.85 -8.40 27.33
C LYS A 62 -14.88 -7.29 27.54
N GLY A 63 -14.83 -6.59 28.69
CA GLY A 63 -15.74 -5.49 29.01
C GLY A 63 -15.38 -4.16 28.34
N CYS A 64 -14.10 -3.88 28.10
CA CYS A 64 -13.63 -2.55 27.64
C CYS A 64 -12.83 -2.55 26.33
N ALA A 65 -12.48 -3.71 25.80
CA ALA A 65 -11.65 -3.87 24.62
C ALA A 65 -12.09 -5.03 23.74
N GLU A 66 -11.52 -5.07 22.55
CA GLU A 66 -11.71 -6.14 21.58
C GLU A 66 -10.51 -6.24 20.63
N ILE A 67 -10.43 -7.33 19.90
CA ILE A 67 -9.46 -7.54 18.83
C ILE A 67 -10.28 -7.87 17.59
N ARG A 68 -10.41 -6.91 16.68
CA ARG A 68 -11.19 -7.09 15.47
C ARG A 68 -10.40 -6.64 14.25
N GLY A 69 -10.05 -7.60 13.40
CA GLY A 69 -9.56 -7.34 12.04
C GLY A 69 -10.71 -7.05 11.07
N PRO A 70 -10.39 -6.60 9.85
CA PRO A 70 -11.38 -6.40 8.81
C PRO A 70 -11.96 -7.76 8.35
N GLU A 71 -13.22 -7.76 7.93
CA GLU A 71 -13.89 -8.97 7.42
C GLU A 71 -13.32 -9.34 6.05
N VAL A 72 -12.93 -10.60 5.85
CA VAL A 72 -12.51 -11.10 4.54
C VAL A 72 -13.74 -11.44 3.72
N VAL A 73 -14.00 -10.66 2.67
CA VAL A 73 -15.14 -10.84 1.76
C VAL A 73 -14.83 -11.91 0.71
N SER A 74 -13.61 -11.92 0.19
CA SER A 74 -13.13 -12.95 -0.72
C SER A 74 -11.63 -13.16 -0.60
N GLN A 75 -11.18 -14.34 -1.04
CA GLN A 75 -9.78 -14.70 -1.13
C GLN A 75 -9.55 -15.47 -2.44
N ASP A 76 -8.59 -15.00 -3.22
CA ASP A 76 -8.20 -15.60 -4.49
C ASP A 76 -6.72 -16.01 -4.46
N ILE A 77 -6.39 -17.11 -5.14
CA ILE A 77 -5.02 -17.62 -5.24
C ILE A 77 -4.67 -17.80 -6.71
N SER A 78 -3.70 -17.03 -7.18
CA SER A 78 -3.13 -17.12 -8.52
C SER A 78 -2.33 -18.40 -8.69
N THR A 79 -2.23 -18.86 -9.96
CA THR A 79 -1.34 -19.94 -10.36
C THR A 79 0.14 -19.69 -10.03
N ASP A 80 0.57 -18.43 -9.93
CA ASP A 80 1.94 -18.05 -9.58
C ASP A 80 2.19 -17.98 -8.05
N GLY A 81 1.20 -18.36 -7.25
CA GLY A 81 1.21 -18.33 -5.78
C GLY A 81 0.83 -16.98 -5.16
N THR A 82 0.62 -15.94 -5.95
CA THR A 82 0.07 -14.65 -5.48
C THR A 82 -1.29 -14.88 -4.83
N ARG A 83 -1.52 -14.26 -3.68
CA ARG A 83 -2.82 -14.32 -2.99
C ARG A 83 -3.41 -12.94 -2.89
N LYS A 84 -4.69 -12.80 -3.17
CA LYS A 84 -5.44 -11.55 -3.01
C LYS A 84 -6.52 -11.76 -1.97
N TRP A 85 -6.65 -10.81 -1.06
CA TRP A 85 -7.79 -10.70 -0.14
C TRP A 85 -8.54 -9.43 -0.45
N VAL A 86 -9.87 -9.54 -0.51
CA VAL A 86 -10.77 -8.38 -0.48
C VAL A 86 -11.32 -8.30 0.93
N VAL A 87 -11.06 -7.18 1.61
CA VAL A 87 -11.46 -6.98 3.00
C VAL A 87 -12.42 -5.80 3.13
N ARG A 88 -13.50 -5.98 3.90
CA ARG A 88 -14.47 -4.92 4.18
C ARG A 88 -13.98 -4.08 5.36
N VAL A 89 -13.97 -2.77 5.14
CA VAL A 89 -13.59 -1.77 6.14
C VAL A 89 -14.84 -1.16 6.76
N ALA A 90 -14.70 -0.47 7.90
CA ALA A 90 -15.80 0.06 8.70
C ALA A 90 -16.71 1.03 7.93
N SER A 91 -16.19 1.67 6.88
CA SER A 91 -16.97 2.51 5.97
C SER A 91 -17.92 1.73 5.05
N GLY A 92 -17.90 0.40 5.09
CA GLY A 92 -18.65 -0.50 4.21
C GLY A 92 -17.98 -0.74 2.85
N SER A 93 -16.95 0.04 2.51
CA SER A 93 -16.14 -0.18 1.30
C SER A 93 -15.28 -1.45 1.43
N CYS A 94 -14.85 -1.99 0.30
CA CYS A 94 -13.88 -3.08 0.26
C CYS A 94 -12.55 -2.58 -0.28
N VAL A 95 -11.46 -2.92 0.42
CA VAL A 95 -10.08 -2.68 -0.01
C VAL A 95 -9.37 -4.00 -0.27
N GLU A 96 -8.28 -3.96 -1.01
CA GLU A 96 -7.54 -5.15 -1.41
C GLU A 96 -6.18 -5.24 -0.72
N THR A 97 -5.75 -6.46 -0.45
CA THR A 97 -4.41 -6.80 0.07
C THR A 97 -3.84 -7.92 -0.77
N VAL A 98 -2.58 -7.81 -1.19
CA VAL A 98 -1.96 -8.78 -2.10
C VAL A 98 -0.66 -9.32 -1.54
N TYR A 99 -0.54 -10.64 -1.41
CA TYR A 99 0.70 -11.32 -1.07
C TYR A 99 1.39 -11.84 -2.34
N ILE A 100 2.67 -11.53 -2.49
CA ILE A 100 3.49 -11.87 -3.66
C ILE A 100 4.69 -12.72 -3.20
N PRO A 101 4.71 -14.04 -3.47
CA PRO A 101 5.85 -14.89 -3.14
C PRO A 101 6.95 -14.80 -4.20
N GLN A 102 8.22 -14.76 -3.79
CA GLN A 102 9.38 -14.77 -4.68
C GLN A 102 10.57 -15.46 -4.01
N GLY A 103 10.79 -16.74 -4.33
CA GLY A 103 11.81 -17.55 -3.66
C GLY A 103 11.55 -17.60 -2.16
N SER A 104 12.54 -17.22 -1.35
CA SER A 104 12.42 -17.13 0.12
C SER A 104 11.81 -15.81 0.61
N ARG A 105 11.41 -14.90 -0.28
CA ARG A 105 10.80 -13.61 0.07
C ARG A 105 9.30 -13.63 -0.18
N GLY A 106 8.51 -13.28 0.82
CA GLY A 106 7.10 -12.92 0.64
C GLY A 106 6.87 -11.44 0.91
N THR A 107 6.26 -10.74 -0.05
CA THR A 107 5.92 -9.31 0.05
C THR A 107 4.41 -9.14 0.15
N LEU A 108 3.95 -8.43 1.18
CA LEU A 108 2.54 -8.05 1.32
C LEU A 108 2.32 -6.60 0.90
N CYS A 109 1.41 -6.38 -0.04
CA CYS A 109 0.94 -5.09 -0.49
C CYS A 109 -0.30 -4.70 0.31
N VAL A 110 -0.23 -3.59 1.03
CA VAL A 110 -1.26 -3.14 1.99
C VAL A 110 -1.88 -1.83 1.51
N SER A 111 -3.20 -1.72 1.64
CA SER A 111 -3.99 -0.52 1.36
C SER A 111 -4.00 0.42 2.56
N SER A 112 -4.03 1.72 2.30
CA SER A 112 -4.04 2.80 3.31
C SER A 112 -5.34 3.62 3.30
N GLN A 113 -6.11 3.60 2.22
CA GLN A 113 -7.39 4.31 2.11
C GLN A 113 -8.40 3.44 1.34
N ALA A 114 -9.69 3.70 1.55
CA ALA A 114 -10.77 3.19 0.71
C ALA A 114 -10.92 4.12 -0.51
N GLY A 115 -10.30 3.73 -1.63
CA GLY A 115 -10.13 4.57 -2.81
C GLY A 115 -8.88 5.44 -2.73
N CYS A 116 -8.75 6.45 -3.60
CA CYS A 116 -7.64 7.41 -3.55
C CYS A 116 -8.05 8.77 -4.13
N ALA A 117 -7.75 9.85 -3.41
CA ALA A 117 -8.09 11.21 -3.82
C ALA A 117 -7.21 11.76 -4.96
N LEU A 118 -6.03 11.19 -5.19
CA LEU A 118 -4.99 11.78 -6.04
C LEU A 118 -5.23 11.71 -7.56
N ASP A 119 -6.16 10.87 -8.01
CA ASP A 119 -6.62 10.84 -9.42
C ASP A 119 -5.51 10.58 -10.46
N CYS A 120 -4.54 9.72 -10.14
CA CYS A 120 -3.53 9.30 -11.12
C CYS A 120 -4.21 8.60 -12.31
N SER A 121 -4.01 9.10 -13.52
CA SER A 121 -4.81 8.72 -14.70
C SER A 121 -4.68 7.23 -15.08
N PHE A 122 -3.52 6.64 -14.78
CA PHE A 122 -3.16 5.25 -15.05
C PHE A 122 -3.47 4.30 -13.86
N CYS A 123 -4.19 4.75 -12.83
CA CYS A 123 -4.49 3.96 -11.64
C CYS A 123 -5.99 3.63 -11.55
N SER A 124 -6.34 2.35 -11.46
CA SER A 124 -7.74 1.91 -11.29
C SER A 124 -8.37 2.47 -10.01
N THR A 125 -7.62 2.48 -8.91
CA THR A 125 -8.08 3.02 -7.62
C THR A 125 -8.41 4.52 -7.69
N GLY A 126 -7.65 5.30 -8.46
CA GLY A 126 -7.91 6.73 -8.64
C GLY A 126 -9.26 7.01 -9.30
N LYS A 127 -9.64 6.17 -10.27
CA LYS A 127 -10.91 6.30 -11.02
C LYS A 127 -12.16 5.99 -10.19
N GLN A 128 -12.01 5.22 -9.11
CA GLN A 128 -13.12 4.92 -8.20
C GLN A 128 -13.41 6.04 -7.19
N GLY A 129 -12.58 7.07 -7.16
CA GLY A 129 -12.71 8.15 -6.20
C GLY A 129 -12.25 7.76 -4.81
N PHE A 130 -12.82 8.40 -3.79
CA PHE A 130 -12.36 8.29 -2.40
C PHE A 130 -13.56 8.23 -1.46
N ASN A 131 -13.43 7.40 -0.42
CA ASN A 131 -14.43 7.30 0.64
C ASN A 131 -13.88 7.74 2.00
N SER A 132 -12.84 7.06 2.49
CA SER A 132 -12.31 7.22 3.86
C SER A 132 -10.85 6.77 3.98
N ASP A 133 -10.18 7.34 4.96
CA ASP A 133 -8.92 6.81 5.48
C ASP A 133 -9.17 5.51 6.26
N LEU A 134 -8.24 4.57 6.15
CA LEU A 134 -8.27 3.37 6.98
C LEU A 134 -7.69 3.68 8.36
N THR A 135 -8.33 3.18 9.41
CA THR A 135 -7.77 3.20 10.76
C THR A 135 -6.51 2.34 10.85
N ALA A 136 -5.67 2.57 11.86
CA ALA A 136 -4.50 1.72 12.10
C ALA A 136 -4.88 0.24 12.22
N ALA A 137 -6.01 -0.07 12.86
CA ALA A 137 -6.53 -1.43 12.99
C ALA A 137 -6.91 -2.07 11.65
N GLU A 138 -7.42 -1.30 10.69
CA GLU A 138 -7.75 -1.78 9.34
C GLU A 138 -6.50 -1.96 8.47
N ILE A 139 -5.49 -1.10 8.61
CA ILE A 139 -4.22 -1.22 7.89
C ILE A 139 -3.44 -2.43 8.40
N ILE A 140 -3.15 -2.50 9.70
CA ILE A 140 -2.42 -3.63 10.28
C ILE A 140 -3.24 -4.92 10.25
N GLY A 141 -4.57 -4.81 10.24
CA GLY A 141 -5.50 -5.92 10.09
C GLY A 141 -5.30 -6.68 8.78
N GLN A 142 -4.87 -6.01 7.70
CA GLN A 142 -4.50 -6.68 6.44
C GLN A 142 -3.28 -7.59 6.61
N VAL A 143 -2.26 -7.15 7.36
CA VAL A 143 -1.10 -7.98 7.72
C VAL A 143 -1.51 -9.14 8.61
N TRP A 144 -2.40 -8.87 9.57
CA TRP A 144 -2.92 -9.86 10.50
C TRP A 144 -3.71 -10.97 9.79
N VAL A 145 -4.63 -10.61 8.89
CA VAL A 145 -5.39 -11.55 8.04
C VAL A 145 -4.44 -12.42 7.21
N ALA A 146 -3.49 -11.79 6.51
CA ALA A 146 -2.56 -12.51 5.66
C ALA A 146 -1.68 -13.46 6.48
N ASN A 147 -1.14 -13.02 7.62
CA ASN A 147 -0.31 -13.85 8.50
C ASN A 147 -1.08 -15.05 9.07
N LYS A 148 -2.32 -14.84 9.53
CA LYS A 148 -3.21 -15.90 10.03
C LYS A 148 -3.50 -16.95 8.95
N SER A 149 -3.61 -16.55 7.67
CA SER A 149 -3.84 -17.47 6.55
C SER A 149 -2.69 -18.46 6.28
N PHE A 150 -1.50 -18.22 6.81
CA PHE A 150 -0.33 -19.11 6.71
C PHE A 150 -0.14 -19.99 7.96
N GLY A 151 -1.10 -19.99 8.89
CA GLY A 151 -1.07 -20.86 10.07
C GLY A 151 -0.30 -20.30 11.28
N THR A 152 0.05 -19.01 11.28
CA THR A 152 0.62 -18.25 12.41
C THR A 152 1.74 -18.98 13.17
N ILE A 153 2.97 -18.82 12.68
CA ILE A 153 4.14 -19.51 13.23
C ILE A 153 4.99 -18.52 14.05
N PRO A 154 5.43 -18.86 15.28
CA PRO A 154 6.38 -18.05 16.03
C PRO A 154 7.65 -17.79 15.23
N ALA A 155 8.36 -16.70 15.53
CA ALA A 155 9.56 -16.18 14.84
C ALA A 155 10.78 -17.14 14.69
N LYS A 156 10.65 -18.42 15.05
CA LYS A 156 11.70 -19.45 14.93
C LYS A 156 11.60 -20.28 13.64
N VAL A 157 10.59 -20.04 12.80
CA VAL A 157 10.38 -20.71 11.50
C VAL A 157 10.31 -19.64 10.42
N ASP A 158 10.62 -20.01 9.17
CA ASP A 158 10.51 -19.14 8.00
C ASP A 158 9.13 -18.46 7.95
N ARG A 159 9.14 -17.13 8.07
CA ARG A 159 7.92 -16.30 7.98
C ARG A 159 7.48 -16.22 6.53
N ALA A 160 6.19 -16.40 6.28
CA ALA A 160 5.62 -16.16 4.96
C ALA A 160 5.77 -14.68 4.55
N ILE A 161 5.44 -13.74 5.44
CA ILE A 161 5.56 -12.31 5.17
C ILE A 161 6.91 -11.82 5.69
N THR A 162 7.75 -11.39 4.75
CA THR A 162 9.11 -10.89 5.03
C THR A 162 9.27 -9.41 4.69
N ASN A 163 8.36 -8.88 3.87
CA ASN A 163 8.35 -7.52 3.36
C ASN A 163 6.92 -6.99 3.36
N VAL A 164 6.75 -5.70 3.64
CA VAL A 164 5.47 -5.00 3.49
C VAL A 164 5.68 -3.75 2.65
N VAL A 165 4.79 -3.50 1.70
CA VAL A 165 4.79 -2.30 0.88
C VAL A 165 3.44 -1.59 0.97
N MET A 166 3.46 -0.28 1.24
CA MET A 166 2.28 0.58 1.21
C MET A 166 2.03 1.03 -0.23
N MET A 167 1.66 0.07 -1.08
CA MET A 167 1.42 0.24 -2.52
C MET A 167 0.05 -0.33 -2.93
N GLY A 168 -0.84 -0.57 -1.96
CA GLY A 168 -2.22 -0.95 -2.21
C GLY A 168 -3.07 0.26 -2.64
N MET A 169 -4.31 0.31 -2.16
CA MET A 169 -5.20 1.42 -2.41
C MET A 169 -4.88 2.62 -1.50
N GLY A 170 -4.89 3.84 -2.06
CA GLY A 170 -4.71 5.09 -1.33
C GLY A 170 -3.32 5.71 -1.39
N GLU A 171 -3.22 6.97 -0.99
CA GLU A 171 -1.96 7.70 -0.76
C GLU A 171 -1.61 7.64 0.74
N PRO A 172 -0.57 6.88 1.15
CA PRO A 172 -0.26 6.69 2.56
C PRO A 172 0.02 8.00 3.31
N LEU A 173 0.63 9.00 2.67
CA LEU A 173 0.94 10.27 3.32
C LEU A 173 -0.28 11.16 3.57
N LEU A 174 -1.42 10.88 2.93
CA LEU A 174 -2.68 11.54 3.26
C LEU A 174 -3.42 10.89 4.44
N ASN A 175 -3.03 9.67 4.82
CA ASN A 175 -3.51 8.96 6.01
C ASN A 175 -2.36 8.75 7.03
N PHE A 176 -1.67 9.84 7.35
CA PHE A 176 -0.35 9.79 7.96
C PHE A 176 -0.30 9.06 9.31
N ASP A 177 -1.14 9.45 10.28
CA ASP A 177 -1.03 8.93 11.65
C ASP A 177 -1.35 7.43 11.70
N ASN A 178 -2.43 6.98 11.05
CA ASN A 178 -2.78 5.55 11.01
C ASN A 178 -1.71 4.70 10.29
N VAL A 179 -1.13 5.23 9.21
CA VAL A 179 -0.06 4.56 8.46
C VAL A 179 1.20 4.44 9.31
N VAL A 180 1.61 5.51 9.99
CA VAL A 180 2.80 5.51 10.86
C VAL A 180 2.62 4.50 12.00
N ASP A 181 1.49 4.53 12.71
CA ASP A 181 1.19 3.58 13.79
C ASP A 181 1.25 2.13 13.29
N SER A 182 0.68 1.87 12.12
CA SER A 182 0.68 0.54 11.52
C SER A 182 2.09 0.08 11.14
N MET A 183 2.91 0.96 10.55
CA MET A 183 4.30 0.64 10.23
C MET A 183 5.14 0.41 11.49
N GLN A 184 4.88 1.13 12.59
CA GLN A 184 5.52 0.87 13.87
C GLN A 184 5.19 -0.56 14.34
N ILE A 185 3.92 -0.98 14.30
CA ILE A 185 3.53 -2.36 14.65
C ILE A 185 4.17 -3.41 13.72
N MET A 186 4.29 -3.12 12.41
CA MET A 186 5.00 -4.01 11.47
C MET A 186 6.46 -4.22 11.86
N MET A 187 7.12 -3.19 12.40
CA MET A 187 8.54 -3.23 12.76
C MET A 187 8.80 -3.71 14.19
N ASP A 188 7.82 -3.59 15.09
CA ASP A 188 7.93 -3.95 16.50
C ASP A 188 8.19 -5.46 16.71
N ASP A 189 9.12 -5.81 17.60
CA ASP A 189 9.46 -7.20 17.97
C ASP A 189 8.33 -7.93 18.71
N LEU A 190 7.37 -7.19 19.27
CA LEU A 190 6.11 -7.67 19.84
C LEU A 190 4.99 -7.76 18.79
N GLY A 191 5.21 -7.14 17.62
CA GLY A 191 4.32 -7.11 16.46
C GLY A 191 4.76 -8.12 15.41
N TYR A 192 5.38 -7.67 14.32
CA TYR A 192 5.86 -8.57 13.24
C TYR A 192 7.38 -8.58 13.08
N GLY A 193 8.12 -7.69 13.76
CA GLY A 193 9.59 -7.63 13.71
C GLY A 193 10.14 -7.57 12.29
N ILE A 194 9.48 -6.86 11.38
CA ILE A 194 9.93 -6.69 10.00
C ILE A 194 10.96 -5.55 9.98
N SER A 195 12.12 -5.81 9.39
CA SER A 195 13.16 -4.77 9.29
C SER A 195 12.62 -3.50 8.62
N LYS A 196 12.98 -2.32 9.14
CA LYS A 196 12.74 -1.02 8.52
C LYS A 196 13.17 -0.91 7.05
N ARG A 197 14.13 -1.74 6.60
CA ARG A 197 14.58 -1.81 5.19
C ARG A 197 13.64 -2.64 4.30
N LYS A 198 12.68 -3.35 4.91
CA LYS A 198 11.73 -4.27 4.27
C LYS A 198 10.27 -3.80 4.42
N VAL A 199 10.02 -2.74 5.18
CA VAL A 199 8.78 -1.96 5.17
C VAL A 199 9.01 -0.75 4.27
N THR A 200 8.27 -0.65 3.16
CA THR A 200 8.41 0.42 2.18
C THR A 200 7.14 1.24 2.09
N LEU A 201 7.24 2.55 2.37
CA LEU A 201 6.18 3.51 2.08
C LEU A 201 6.35 4.05 0.66
N SER A 202 5.32 3.92 -0.18
CA SER A 202 5.29 4.55 -1.50
C SER A 202 4.42 5.80 -1.44
N THR A 203 4.85 6.89 -2.08
CA THR A 203 4.06 8.13 -2.16
C THR A 203 4.11 8.73 -3.55
N SER A 204 3.02 9.38 -3.95
CA SER A 204 2.93 10.22 -5.15
C SER A 204 3.54 11.62 -4.96
N GLY A 205 3.98 11.96 -3.75
CA GLY A 205 4.77 13.16 -3.50
C GLY A 205 4.06 14.26 -2.71
N VAL A 206 3.44 13.93 -1.57
CA VAL A 206 2.93 14.95 -0.64
C VAL A 206 4.11 15.54 0.15
N ALA A 207 4.86 16.45 -0.49
CA ALA A 207 6.19 16.87 -0.02
C ALA A 207 6.28 17.27 1.47
N PRO A 208 5.39 18.10 2.05
CA PRO A 208 5.44 18.43 3.48
C PRO A 208 5.30 17.21 4.40
N MET A 209 4.58 16.18 3.95
CA MET A 209 4.38 14.95 4.72
C MET A 209 5.57 13.99 4.60
N ILE A 210 6.40 14.12 3.55
CA ILE A 210 7.69 13.42 3.47
C ILE A 210 8.63 13.98 4.53
N ASP A 211 8.67 15.30 4.69
CA ASP A 211 9.46 15.95 5.74
C ASP A 211 8.96 15.53 7.14
N LYS A 212 7.64 15.56 7.37
CA LYS A 212 7.04 15.08 8.62
C LYS A 212 7.35 13.59 8.88
N LEU A 213 7.41 12.76 7.84
CA LEU A 213 7.74 11.33 7.97
C LEU A 213 9.16 11.13 8.52
N ALA A 214 10.11 11.98 8.08
CA ALA A 214 11.51 11.91 8.52
C ALA A 214 11.68 12.14 10.03
N GLU A 215 10.73 12.84 10.67
CA GLU A 215 10.76 13.13 12.11
C GLU A 215 10.31 11.93 12.96
N VAL A 216 9.55 10.99 12.39
CA VAL A 216 8.84 9.95 13.16
C VAL A 216 9.25 8.53 12.81
N THR A 217 9.86 8.29 11.64
CA THR A 217 10.25 6.94 11.21
C THR A 217 11.35 6.94 10.14
N ASP A 218 11.98 5.78 9.93
CA ASP A 218 13.13 5.58 9.04
C ASP A 218 12.94 4.40 8.06
N VAL A 219 11.68 4.09 7.75
CA VAL A 219 11.26 3.07 6.76
C VAL A 219 11.83 3.32 5.36
N ALA A 220 11.82 2.31 4.49
CA ALA A 220 12.18 2.51 3.09
C ALA A 220 11.18 3.43 2.40
N LEU A 221 11.66 4.32 1.54
CA LEU A 221 10.84 5.26 0.79
C LEU A 221 10.89 4.92 -0.70
N ALA A 222 9.71 4.90 -1.32
CA ALA A 222 9.53 4.84 -2.76
C ALA A 222 8.75 6.08 -3.24
N LEU A 223 9.21 6.67 -4.35
CA LEU A 223 8.54 7.78 -5.02
C LEU A 223 7.88 7.27 -6.30
N SER A 224 6.56 7.41 -6.36
CA SER A 224 5.74 7.25 -7.57
C SER A 224 5.98 8.43 -8.51
N LEU A 225 7.03 8.32 -9.33
CA LEU A 225 7.52 9.40 -10.20
C LEU A 225 6.70 9.49 -11.50
N HIS A 226 6.69 8.41 -12.28
CA HIS A 226 5.88 8.19 -13.50
C HIS A 226 6.07 9.17 -14.68
N ALA A 227 6.85 10.23 -14.54
CA ALA A 227 7.20 11.13 -15.65
C ALA A 227 8.51 11.88 -15.34
N PRO A 228 9.32 12.20 -16.36
CA PRO A 228 10.63 12.82 -16.18
C PRO A 228 10.60 14.36 -16.25
N ASN A 229 9.43 14.97 -16.50
CA ASN A 229 9.23 16.42 -16.56
C ASN A 229 7.86 16.79 -15.97
N ASP A 230 7.70 18.05 -15.57
CA ASP A 230 6.49 18.53 -14.89
C ASP A 230 5.27 18.54 -15.81
N GLU A 231 5.44 18.85 -17.10
CA GLU A 231 4.36 18.92 -18.09
C GLU A 231 3.63 17.58 -18.22
N LEU A 232 4.39 16.49 -18.35
CA LEU A 232 3.84 15.14 -18.42
C LEU A 232 3.35 14.68 -17.05
N ARG A 233 4.09 14.98 -15.98
CA ARG A 233 3.70 14.56 -14.63
C ARG A 233 2.40 15.23 -14.17
N ASN A 234 2.14 16.47 -14.57
CA ASN A 234 0.89 17.17 -14.32
C ASN A 234 -0.35 16.48 -14.94
N GLN A 235 -0.15 15.70 -15.99
CA GLN A 235 -1.21 14.93 -16.65
C GLN A 235 -1.40 13.56 -15.98
N LEU A 236 -0.30 12.87 -15.67
CA LEU A 236 -0.33 11.51 -15.17
C LEU A 236 -0.57 11.43 -13.65
N VAL A 237 -0.01 12.39 -12.89
CA VAL A 237 0.01 12.43 -11.42
C VAL A 237 -0.36 13.85 -10.97
N PRO A 238 -1.67 14.20 -10.92
CA PRO A 238 -2.13 15.58 -10.77
C PRO A 238 -1.63 16.36 -9.55
N ILE A 239 -1.24 15.66 -8.46
CA ILE A 239 -0.64 16.28 -7.28
C ILE A 239 0.66 17.05 -7.60
N ASN A 240 1.31 16.76 -8.74
CA ASN A 240 2.48 17.48 -9.23
C ASN A 240 2.22 18.97 -9.43
N LYS A 241 0.99 19.37 -9.78
CA LYS A 241 0.62 20.80 -9.91
C LYS A 241 0.76 21.56 -8.59
N LYS A 242 0.60 20.85 -7.47
CA LYS A 242 0.77 21.40 -6.11
C LYS A 242 2.20 21.24 -5.62
N TYR A 243 2.83 20.10 -5.89
CA TYR A 243 4.21 19.79 -5.51
C TYR A 243 5.01 19.33 -6.74
N PRO A 244 5.59 20.27 -7.50
CA PRO A 244 6.38 19.97 -8.70
C PRO A 244 7.60 19.09 -8.41
N LEU A 245 8.18 18.53 -9.46
CA LEU A 245 9.31 17.59 -9.39
C LEU A 245 10.46 18.07 -8.51
N ALA A 246 10.88 19.33 -8.67
CA ALA A 246 11.97 19.91 -7.87
C ALA A 246 11.64 19.91 -6.36
N VAL A 247 10.38 20.20 -6.00
CA VAL A 247 9.93 20.26 -4.60
C VAL A 247 9.88 18.86 -3.99
N VAL A 248 9.29 17.89 -4.69
CA VAL A 248 9.17 16.52 -4.17
C VAL A 248 10.53 15.82 -4.09
N LEU A 249 11.39 15.99 -5.10
CA LEU A 249 12.72 15.39 -5.08
C LEU A 249 13.60 16.01 -3.99
N ALA A 250 13.48 17.30 -3.72
CA ALA A 250 14.16 17.93 -2.59
C ALA A 250 13.70 17.36 -1.24
N ALA A 251 12.40 17.10 -1.06
CA ALA A 251 11.88 16.46 0.16
C ALA A 251 12.38 15.00 0.29
N CYS A 252 12.36 14.23 -0.81
CA CYS A 252 12.93 12.89 -0.81
C CYS A 252 14.43 12.89 -0.48
N ARG A 253 15.20 13.87 -0.99
CA ARG A 253 16.63 14.00 -0.68
C ARG A 253 16.85 14.21 0.81
N ARG A 254 16.15 15.18 1.42
CA ARG A 254 16.21 15.42 2.87
C ARG A 254 15.88 14.18 3.69
N TYR A 255 14.83 13.45 3.30
CA TYR A 255 14.45 12.20 3.96
C TYR A 255 15.60 11.18 3.91
N ILE A 256 16.19 10.93 2.73
CA ILE A 256 17.24 9.92 2.56
C ILE A 256 18.54 10.32 3.27
N GLU A 257 18.95 11.59 3.19
CA GLU A 257 20.16 12.10 3.86
C GLU A 257 20.08 11.95 5.39
N GLY A 258 18.89 12.03 5.97
CA GLY A 258 18.66 11.85 7.41
C GLY A 258 18.84 10.41 7.93
N LEU A 259 18.91 9.39 7.06
CA LEU A 259 18.86 7.97 7.49
C LEU A 259 20.22 7.38 7.90
N GLY A 260 21.32 8.12 7.79
CA GLY A 260 22.67 7.77 8.28
C GLY A 260 23.41 6.61 7.59
N ASP A 261 22.68 5.61 7.08
CA ASP A 261 23.18 4.50 6.26
C ASP A 261 23.15 4.85 4.75
N LYS A 262 23.88 4.11 3.89
CA LYS A 262 23.68 4.12 2.43
C LYS A 262 22.29 3.58 2.05
N ARG A 263 21.25 4.40 2.28
CA ARG A 263 19.87 4.17 1.86
C ARG A 263 19.70 4.77 0.46
N TYR A 264 18.84 4.13 -0.32
CA TYR A 264 18.52 4.57 -1.67
C TYR A 264 17.03 4.85 -1.74
N LEU A 265 16.67 5.94 -2.40
CA LEU A 265 15.30 6.17 -2.83
C LEU A 265 14.93 5.12 -3.88
N THR A 266 13.75 4.52 -3.78
CA THR A 266 13.21 3.73 -4.89
C THR A 266 12.36 4.63 -5.77
N ILE A 267 12.68 4.72 -7.06
CA ILE A 267 11.87 5.40 -8.04
C ILE A 267 10.95 4.38 -8.70
N GLU A 268 9.65 4.54 -8.54
CA GLU A 268 8.65 3.73 -9.25
C GLU A 268 8.23 4.48 -10.52
N TYR A 269 8.36 3.81 -11.66
CA TYR A 269 8.08 4.39 -12.98
C TYR A 269 7.25 3.43 -13.83
N THR A 270 5.94 3.66 -13.85
CA THR A 270 5.01 2.96 -14.75
C THR A 270 5.27 3.35 -16.20
N LEU A 271 5.62 2.38 -17.04
CA LEU A 271 5.84 2.60 -18.46
C LEU A 271 4.53 2.46 -19.24
N LEU A 272 4.13 3.53 -19.90
CA LEU A 272 2.92 3.70 -20.71
C LEU A 272 3.35 3.89 -22.17
N LYS A 273 2.84 3.04 -23.05
CA LYS A 273 3.23 2.99 -24.46
C LYS A 273 3.01 4.34 -25.14
N ASP A 274 4.04 4.83 -25.80
CA ASP A 274 4.06 6.08 -26.58
C ASP A 274 3.70 7.34 -25.76
N VAL A 275 3.70 7.25 -24.43
CA VAL A 275 3.37 8.35 -23.51
C VAL A 275 4.57 8.77 -22.69
N ASN A 276 5.26 7.80 -22.06
CA ASN A 276 6.39 8.09 -21.17
C ASN A 276 7.54 7.08 -21.28
N ASP A 277 7.55 6.25 -22.35
CA ASP A 277 8.49 5.14 -22.57
C ASP A 277 9.47 5.36 -23.74
N LEU A 278 9.44 6.53 -24.35
CA LEU A 278 10.33 6.92 -25.45
C LEU A 278 11.77 7.24 -24.98
N PRO A 279 12.80 7.12 -25.86
CA PRO A 279 14.20 7.39 -25.50
C PRO A 279 14.47 8.78 -24.90
N GLU A 280 13.77 9.81 -25.39
CA GLU A 280 13.85 11.18 -24.86
C GLU A 280 13.41 11.26 -23.40
N HIS A 281 12.42 10.48 -22.98
CA HIS A 281 11.97 10.42 -21.60
C HIS A 281 13.02 9.77 -20.70
N ALA A 282 13.75 8.75 -21.19
CA ALA A 282 14.87 8.17 -20.46
C ALA A 282 16.00 9.19 -20.27
N ALA A 283 16.33 9.98 -21.31
CA ALA A 283 17.34 11.03 -21.21
C ALA A 283 16.95 12.12 -20.20
N GLN A 284 15.71 12.59 -20.25
CA GLN A 284 15.16 13.54 -19.27
C GLN A 284 15.16 12.96 -17.85
N MET A 285 14.88 11.66 -17.69
CA MET A 285 14.90 11.00 -16.39
C MET A 285 16.31 10.96 -15.79
N VAL A 286 17.33 10.71 -16.62
CA VAL A 286 18.75 10.76 -16.19
C VAL A 286 19.11 12.17 -15.72
N GLU A 287 18.73 13.19 -16.47
CA GLU A 287 18.97 14.59 -16.10
C GLU A 287 18.24 14.96 -14.80
N LEU A 288 16.96 14.61 -14.69
CA LEU A 288 16.13 14.90 -13.52
C LEU A 288 16.67 14.25 -12.25
N LEU A 289 17.06 12.98 -12.32
CA LEU A 289 17.54 12.25 -11.15
C LEU A 289 18.97 12.64 -10.78
N GLY A 290 19.79 13.04 -11.76
CA GLY A 290 21.15 13.55 -11.53
C GLY A 290 21.96 12.65 -10.59
N ASP A 291 22.45 13.25 -9.50
CA ASP A 291 23.25 12.58 -8.46
C ASP A 291 22.41 11.91 -7.36
N MET A 292 21.07 11.91 -7.46
CA MET A 292 20.18 11.34 -6.45
C MET A 292 20.51 9.86 -6.22
N PRO A 293 20.86 9.44 -4.98
CA PRO A 293 21.08 8.03 -4.67
C PRO A 293 19.76 7.25 -4.77
N CYS A 294 19.52 6.64 -5.93
CA CYS A 294 18.29 5.93 -6.20
C CYS A 294 18.48 4.60 -6.94
N LYS A 295 17.44 3.78 -6.85
CA LYS A 295 17.22 2.61 -7.70
C LYS A 295 15.92 2.83 -8.46
N ILE A 296 15.86 2.41 -9.70
CA ILE A 296 14.71 2.62 -10.56
C ILE A 296 13.99 1.28 -10.77
N ASN A 297 12.71 1.25 -10.45
CA ASN A 297 11.79 0.15 -10.71
C ASN A 297 10.87 0.55 -11.87
N LEU A 298 11.14 -0.01 -13.04
CA LEU A 298 10.25 0.11 -14.18
C LEU A 298 9.08 -0.86 -14.00
N ILE A 299 7.85 -0.35 -14.08
CA ILE A 299 6.63 -1.12 -13.96
C ILE A 299 5.94 -1.10 -15.34
N PRO A 300 6.06 -2.17 -16.14
CA PRO A 300 5.27 -2.27 -17.36
C PRO A 300 3.78 -2.17 -17.03
N PHE A 301 3.05 -1.30 -17.72
CA PHE A 301 1.63 -1.07 -17.44
C PHE A 301 0.82 -2.36 -17.51
N ASN A 302 -0.08 -2.55 -16.53
CA ASN A 302 -1.06 -3.63 -16.50
C ASN A 302 -2.41 -3.01 -16.92
N PRO A 303 -2.92 -3.34 -18.13
CA PRO A 303 -4.15 -2.75 -18.61
C PRO A 303 -5.34 -3.06 -17.70
N PHE A 304 -6.26 -2.11 -17.63
CA PHE A 304 -7.57 -2.29 -17.03
C PHE A 304 -8.62 -1.55 -17.89
N PRO A 305 -9.92 -1.91 -17.77
CA PRO A 305 -10.98 -1.31 -18.58
C PRO A 305 -10.98 0.21 -18.55
N HIS A 306 -11.11 0.84 -19.72
CA HIS A 306 -11.16 2.30 -19.89
C HIS A 306 -9.95 3.06 -19.34
N SER A 307 -8.80 2.40 -19.17
CA SER A 307 -7.57 3.06 -18.69
C SER A 307 -7.11 4.20 -19.61
N GLY A 308 -7.28 4.04 -20.93
CA GLY A 308 -6.78 4.98 -21.94
C GLY A 308 -5.29 4.84 -22.23
N TYR A 309 -4.66 3.78 -21.70
CA TYR A 309 -3.23 3.53 -21.83
C TYR A 309 -2.96 2.10 -22.26
N GLU A 310 -1.80 1.88 -22.89
CA GLU A 310 -1.36 0.57 -23.34
C GLU A 310 -0.02 0.19 -22.72
N ARG A 311 0.20 -1.13 -22.62
CA ARG A 311 1.50 -1.69 -22.22
C ARG A 311 2.51 -1.52 -23.37
N PRO A 312 3.70 -0.96 -23.09
CA PRO A 312 4.79 -0.92 -24.07
C PRO A 312 5.22 -2.31 -24.55
N SER A 313 5.82 -2.36 -25.73
CA SER A 313 6.49 -3.58 -26.20
C SER A 313 7.70 -3.94 -25.31
N ASN A 314 8.04 -5.22 -25.23
CA ASN A 314 9.24 -5.67 -24.50
C ASN A 314 10.53 -5.03 -25.04
N ASN A 315 10.58 -4.71 -26.34
CA ASN A 315 11.72 -4.02 -26.95
C ASN A 315 11.83 -2.57 -26.45
N ALA A 316 10.70 -1.85 -26.32
CA ALA A 316 10.69 -0.50 -25.77
C ALA A 316 11.11 -0.49 -24.30
N ILE A 317 10.59 -1.42 -23.49
CA ILE A 317 10.95 -1.58 -22.08
C ILE A 317 12.46 -1.83 -21.91
N ARG A 318 13.01 -2.79 -22.68
CA ARG A 318 14.45 -3.11 -22.64
C ARG A 318 15.30 -1.94 -23.08
N ARG A 319 14.91 -1.25 -24.17
CA ARG A 319 15.62 -0.06 -24.64
C ARG A 319 15.64 1.05 -23.58
N PHE A 320 14.51 1.30 -22.93
CA PHE A 320 14.41 2.29 -21.84
C PHE A 320 15.31 1.89 -20.66
N GLN A 321 15.26 0.63 -20.25
CA GLN A 321 16.14 0.07 -19.21
C GLN A 321 17.63 0.23 -19.57
N ASP A 322 18.02 -0.14 -20.79
CA ASP A 322 19.41 -0.07 -21.25
C ASP A 322 19.95 1.36 -21.26
N LEU A 323 19.13 2.34 -21.64
CA LEU A 323 19.51 3.75 -21.61
C LEU A 323 19.82 4.22 -20.18
N LEU A 324 18.98 3.86 -19.21
CA LEU A 324 19.19 4.20 -17.81
C LEU A 324 20.38 3.44 -17.19
N HIS A 325 20.58 2.16 -17.55
CA HIS A 325 21.76 1.39 -17.14
C HIS A 325 23.05 1.99 -17.67
N LYS A 326 23.08 2.40 -18.96
CA LYS A 326 24.25 3.07 -19.57
C LYS A 326 24.58 4.40 -18.89
N ALA A 327 23.59 5.08 -18.31
CA ALA A 327 23.77 6.27 -17.50
C ALA A 327 24.22 5.98 -16.05
N GLY A 328 24.37 4.71 -15.67
CA GLY A 328 24.89 4.31 -14.35
C GLY A 328 23.82 4.06 -13.28
N HIS A 329 22.53 4.13 -13.61
CA HIS A 329 21.46 3.83 -12.66
C HIS A 329 21.26 2.31 -12.47
N ASN A 330 20.92 1.90 -11.24
CA ASN A 330 20.46 0.54 -10.99
C ASN A 330 18.97 0.42 -11.34
N VAL A 331 18.67 -0.24 -12.46
CA VAL A 331 17.31 -0.36 -12.99
C VAL A 331 16.84 -1.80 -13.00
N THR A 332 15.65 -2.04 -12.45
CA THR A 332 14.96 -3.33 -12.53
C THR A 332 13.63 -3.18 -13.25
N VAL A 333 13.18 -4.24 -13.91
CA VAL A 333 11.84 -4.31 -14.50
C VAL A 333 11.01 -5.24 -13.62
N ARG A 334 9.90 -4.73 -13.10
CA ARG A 334 9.00 -5.52 -12.25
C ARG A 334 8.28 -6.57 -13.08
N THR A 335 8.40 -7.83 -12.68
CA THR A 335 7.61 -8.92 -13.25
C THR A 335 6.14 -8.73 -12.86
N THR A 336 5.23 -8.82 -13.82
CA THR A 336 3.78 -8.87 -13.56
C THR A 336 3.46 -10.13 -12.74
N ARG A 337 2.66 -9.99 -11.68
CA ARG A 337 2.29 -11.07 -10.74
C ARG A 337 0.80 -10.99 -10.43
N GLY A 338 0.14 -12.15 -10.36
CA GLY A 338 -1.30 -12.26 -10.06
C GLY A 338 -2.23 -11.57 -11.06
N ASP A 339 -1.84 -11.49 -12.35
CA ASP A 339 -2.66 -10.88 -13.40
C ASP A 339 -3.96 -11.68 -13.67
N ASP A 340 -3.90 -13.00 -13.50
CA ASP A 340 -5.04 -13.91 -13.62
C ASP A 340 -6.13 -13.68 -12.56
N ILE A 341 -5.83 -12.92 -11.52
CA ILE A 341 -6.74 -12.57 -10.43
C ILE A 341 -6.83 -11.05 -10.21
N ASP A 342 -6.50 -10.22 -11.20
CA ASP A 342 -6.51 -8.75 -11.11
C ASP A 342 -5.76 -8.19 -9.88
N ALA A 343 -4.65 -8.82 -9.49
CA ALA A 343 -3.86 -8.44 -8.31
C ALA A 343 -2.58 -7.68 -8.67
N ALA A 344 -2.33 -7.40 -9.95
CA ALA A 344 -1.14 -6.66 -10.35
C ALA A 344 -1.26 -5.17 -9.96
N CYS A 345 -0.12 -4.50 -9.87
CA CYS A 345 -0.08 -3.09 -9.44
C CYS A 345 -0.92 -2.21 -10.36
N GLY A 346 -1.78 -1.39 -9.75
CA GLY A 346 -2.70 -0.49 -10.45
C GLY A 346 -4.03 -1.11 -10.88
N GLN A 347 -4.21 -2.43 -10.74
CA GLN A 347 -5.47 -3.11 -11.06
C GLN A 347 -6.43 -3.21 -9.87
N LEU A 348 -5.97 -2.94 -8.65
CA LEU A 348 -6.79 -3.10 -7.44
C LEU A 348 -8.05 -2.23 -7.53
N VAL A 349 -9.19 -2.90 -7.68
CA VAL A 349 -10.48 -2.24 -7.82
C VAL A 349 -11.09 -2.11 -6.43
N GLY A 350 -11.28 -3.21 -5.71
CA GLY A 350 -12.11 -3.20 -4.51
C GLY A 350 -13.57 -2.83 -4.84
N GLN A 351 -14.30 -2.40 -3.82
CA GLN A 351 -15.65 -1.85 -3.96
C GLN A 351 -15.75 -0.58 -3.13
N VAL A 352 -15.52 0.58 -3.75
CA VAL A 352 -15.51 1.87 -3.06
C VAL A 352 -16.89 2.51 -3.13
N GLN A 353 -17.46 2.84 -1.97
CA GLN A 353 -18.65 3.69 -1.89
C GLN A 353 -18.25 5.16 -2.13
N ASP A 354 -18.04 5.53 -3.39
CA ASP A 354 -17.44 6.82 -3.75
C ASP A 354 -18.23 8.03 -3.20
N ARG A 355 -17.55 8.91 -2.46
CA ARG A 355 -18.11 10.17 -1.97
C ARG A 355 -17.76 11.37 -2.85
N THR A 356 -16.91 11.18 -3.85
CA THR A 356 -16.40 12.24 -4.74
C THR A 356 -17.18 12.38 -6.04
N ARG A 357 -18.17 11.50 -6.29
CA ARG A 357 -18.95 11.41 -7.55
C ARG A 357 -18.08 11.23 -8.81
N ARG A 358 -16.86 10.71 -8.67
CA ARG A 358 -15.96 10.41 -9.79
C ARG A 358 -16.37 9.11 -10.47
N SER A 359 -16.77 8.11 -9.71
CA SER A 359 -17.28 6.84 -10.26
C SER A 359 -18.49 7.09 -11.17
N GLU A 360 -19.41 7.96 -10.77
CA GLU A 360 -20.59 8.35 -11.56
C GLU A 360 -20.20 8.98 -12.91
N ARG A 361 -19.16 9.84 -12.95
CA ARG A 361 -18.67 10.44 -14.20
C ARG A 361 -18.08 9.41 -15.14
N TYR A 362 -17.35 8.42 -14.61
CA TYR A 362 -16.80 7.34 -15.43
C TYR A 362 -17.86 6.33 -15.87
N ILE A 363 -18.86 6.04 -15.04
CA ILE A 363 -20.02 5.20 -15.42
C ILE A 363 -20.82 5.88 -16.53
N ALA A 364 -21.05 7.19 -16.44
CA ALA A 364 -21.74 7.94 -17.50
C ALA A 364 -20.99 7.89 -18.84
N ILE A 365 -19.66 7.94 -18.82
CA ILE A 365 -18.83 7.74 -20.03
C ILE A 365 -18.97 6.29 -20.54
N ARG A 366 -18.97 5.29 -19.65
CA ARG A 366 -19.14 3.87 -20.02
C ARG A 366 -20.45 3.62 -20.75
N ASP A 367 -21.53 4.20 -20.27
CA ASP A 367 -22.87 3.98 -20.84
C ASP A 367 -23.03 4.75 -22.18
N LEU A 368 -22.40 5.92 -22.33
CA LEU A 368 -22.33 6.66 -23.60
C LEU A 368 -21.52 5.91 -24.69
N ASP A 369 -20.40 5.30 -24.33
CA ASP A 369 -19.56 4.54 -25.28
C ASP A 369 -20.20 3.19 -25.66
N ALA A 370 -20.97 2.58 -24.75
CA ALA A 370 -21.73 1.36 -25.02
C ALA A 370 -22.86 1.59 -26.03
N GLU A 371 -23.51 2.77 -25.99
CA GLU A 371 -24.50 3.19 -26.98
C GLU A 371 -23.86 3.57 -28.34
N ALA A 372 -22.57 3.93 -28.35
CA ALA A 372 -21.84 4.30 -29.56
C ALA A 372 -21.22 3.11 -30.33
N ALA A 373 -21.26 1.89 -29.79
CA ALA A 373 -20.71 0.71 -30.46
C ALA A 373 -21.67 0.20 -31.55
N PRO A 374 -21.28 0.16 -32.85
CA PRO A 374 -22.16 -0.37 -33.89
C PRO A 374 -22.39 -1.87 -33.69
N ALA A 375 -23.66 -2.28 -33.71
CA ALA A 375 -24.07 -3.67 -33.65
C ALA A 375 -23.34 -4.49 -34.72
N ARG A 376 -22.42 -5.36 -34.31
CA ARG A 376 -21.80 -6.34 -35.21
C ARG A 376 -22.89 -7.28 -35.72
N THR A 377 -23.35 -7.04 -36.93
CA THR A 377 -24.22 -7.93 -37.69
C THR A 377 -23.55 -9.29 -37.84
N ALA A 378 -24.12 -10.30 -37.19
CA ALA A 378 -23.81 -11.69 -37.43
C ALA A 378 -24.28 -12.07 -38.84
N ASN A 379 -23.36 -12.14 -39.81
CA ASN A 379 -23.64 -12.81 -41.08
C ASN A 379 -23.11 -14.23 -41.00
N ARG A 380 -24.06 -15.17 -41.02
CA ARG A 380 -23.86 -16.58 -41.33
C ARG A 380 -23.64 -16.73 -42.84
N SER A 381 -22.58 -17.42 -43.22
CA SER A 381 -22.50 -18.29 -44.41
C SER A 381 -21.28 -19.18 -44.27
#